data_AF-A0A973DTS2-F1
#
_entry.id   AF-A0A973DTS2-F1
#
_cell.length_a   1.000
_cell.length_b   1.000
_cell.length_c   1.000
_cell.angle_alpha   90.00
_cell.angle_beta   90.00
_cell.angle_gamma   90.00
#
_symmetry.space_group_name_H-M   'P 1'
#
loop_
_entity.id
_entity.type
_entity.pdbx_description
1 polymer ?
#
loop_
_entity_poly.entity_id
_entity_poly.type
_entity_poly.pdbx_seq_one_letter_code
_entity_poly.pdbx_strand_id
1 'polypeptide(L)'
;MKINQATIDLVKRFEGLELHAYRDPVGVVTIGYGYTNRASFGPGVSMGDTWTEQQADNMLIEGLERFANEIRPLLTRAANENEFGAMLSLAYNIGTGAFAKSTCLKRFNAGDVLGAADALTWFKKAGGKVLRGLERRRAAERERFLADAPVEVTPIPDPERGVGKSKTLRAQITQWAAGVGMGALAWWNTQTTEVKLALIGGGLVLVIAGAVVFRERLKKMAEGDT
;
A
#
# COMPACT_ATOMS: atom_id res chain seq x y z
N MET A 1 -5.10 4.70 12.68
CA MET A 1 -4.78 4.03 11.40
C MET A 1 -6.07 3.51 10.80
N LYS A 2 -6.46 4.05 9.64
CA LYS A 2 -7.72 3.74 8.95
C LYS A 2 -7.48 2.66 7.90
N ILE A 3 -8.50 1.83 7.64
CA ILE A 3 -8.51 0.88 6.51
C ILE A 3 -8.95 1.65 5.26
N ASN A 4 -8.09 1.70 4.24
CA ASN A 4 -8.45 2.34 2.96
C ASN A 4 -9.08 1.34 1.99
N GLN A 5 -9.78 1.86 0.98
CA GLN A 5 -10.46 1.02 -0.03
C GLN A 5 -9.50 0.06 -0.72
N ALA A 6 -8.29 0.54 -0.97
CA ALA A 6 -7.24 -0.20 -1.64
C ALA A 6 -6.78 -1.45 -0.86
N THR A 7 -6.97 -1.45 0.47
CA THR A 7 -6.77 -2.61 1.35
C THR A 7 -7.93 -3.59 1.26
N ILE A 8 -9.17 -3.07 1.26
CA ILE A 8 -10.38 -3.89 1.12
C ILE A 8 -10.32 -4.66 -0.21
N ASP A 9 -10.02 -3.97 -1.31
CA ASP A 9 -9.91 -4.57 -2.64
C ASP A 9 -8.80 -5.63 -2.73
N LEU A 10 -7.68 -5.38 -2.03
CA LEU A 10 -6.58 -6.34 -1.92
C LEU A 10 -7.03 -7.63 -1.25
N VAL A 11 -7.73 -7.52 -0.11
CA VAL A 11 -8.23 -8.70 0.62
C VAL A 11 -9.29 -9.43 -0.20
N LYS A 12 -10.31 -8.72 -0.74
CA LYS A 12 -11.35 -9.29 -1.60
C LYS A 12 -10.76 -10.13 -2.74
N ARG A 13 -9.74 -9.60 -3.43
CA ARG A 13 -9.06 -10.28 -4.53
C ARG A 13 -8.49 -11.64 -4.14
N PHE A 14 -7.97 -11.78 -2.92
CA PHE A 14 -7.29 -13.01 -2.49
C PHE A 14 -8.17 -13.97 -1.71
N GLU A 15 -9.21 -13.49 -1.03
CA GLU A 15 -10.19 -14.36 -0.37
C GLU A 15 -11.16 -14.97 -1.39
N GLY A 16 -11.54 -14.21 -2.42
CA GLY A 16 -12.57 -14.60 -3.38
C GLY A 16 -13.98 -14.47 -2.79
N LEU A 17 -14.98 -14.37 -3.67
CA LEU A 17 -16.38 -14.19 -3.28
C LEU A 17 -17.18 -15.44 -3.65
N GLU A 18 -17.85 -16.03 -2.66
CA GLU A 18 -18.84 -17.09 -2.89
C GLU A 18 -20.17 -16.72 -2.22
N LEU A 19 -21.22 -16.53 -3.02
CA LEU A 19 -22.50 -16.02 -2.52
C LEU A 19 -23.42 -17.11 -1.98
N HIS A 20 -23.13 -18.38 -2.25
CA HIS A 20 -23.90 -19.51 -1.73
C HIS A 20 -23.10 -20.25 -0.66
N ALA A 21 -23.73 -20.57 0.46
CA ALA A 21 -23.05 -21.30 1.53
C ALA A 21 -22.52 -22.65 1.03
N TYR A 22 -21.23 -22.91 1.24
CA TYR A 22 -20.53 -24.12 0.84
C TYR A 22 -19.76 -24.73 2.02
N ARG A 23 -19.29 -25.97 1.86
CA ARG A 23 -18.35 -26.57 2.82
C ARG A 23 -16.92 -26.39 2.31
N ASP A 24 -16.08 -25.77 3.12
CA ASP A 24 -14.65 -25.66 2.84
C ASP A 24 -13.95 -27.04 2.91
N PRO A 25 -12.67 -27.16 2.53
CA PRO A 25 -11.94 -28.43 2.56
C PRO A 25 -11.85 -29.11 3.94
N VAL A 26 -12.13 -28.40 5.03
CA VAL A 26 -12.16 -28.93 6.41
C VAL A 26 -13.58 -29.11 6.95
N GLY A 27 -14.60 -28.97 6.09
CA GLY A 27 -16.02 -29.26 6.37
C GLY A 27 -16.80 -28.13 7.03
N VAL A 28 -16.22 -26.93 7.17
CA VAL A 28 -16.87 -25.76 7.79
C VAL A 28 -17.79 -25.08 6.78
N VAL A 29 -18.97 -24.68 7.23
CA VAL A 29 -19.91 -23.89 6.41
C VAL A 29 -19.35 -22.48 6.26
N THR A 30 -19.15 -22.06 5.01
CA THR A 30 -18.46 -20.84 4.62
C THR A 30 -19.28 -20.10 3.55
N ILE A 31 -19.31 -18.76 3.61
CA ILE A 31 -20.00 -17.89 2.64
C ILE A 31 -19.29 -16.53 2.54
N GLY A 32 -19.55 -15.75 1.49
CA GLY A 32 -18.94 -14.45 1.23
C GLY A 32 -17.43 -14.57 0.99
N TYR A 33 -16.66 -13.68 1.63
CA TYR A 33 -15.20 -13.70 1.63
C TYR A 33 -14.63 -14.56 2.76
N GLY A 34 -15.05 -15.82 2.84
CA GLY A 34 -14.54 -16.76 3.86
C GLY A 34 -15.20 -16.63 5.24
N TYR A 35 -16.38 -16.00 5.34
CA TYR A 35 -17.10 -15.88 6.61
C TYR A 35 -17.63 -17.24 7.09
N THR A 36 -17.51 -17.51 8.40
CA THR A 36 -17.99 -18.73 9.04
C THR A 36 -18.59 -18.42 10.42
N ASN A 37 -19.38 -19.33 10.97
CA ASN A 37 -19.89 -19.22 12.36
C ASN A 37 -18.79 -19.23 13.43
N ARG A 38 -17.53 -19.51 13.06
CA ARG A 38 -16.37 -19.40 13.97
C ARG A 38 -15.89 -17.97 14.13
N ALA A 39 -16.39 -17.04 13.32
CA ALA A 39 -16.04 -15.63 13.40
C ALA A 39 -16.49 -14.97 14.71
N SER A 40 -17.45 -15.58 15.44
CA SER A 40 -17.99 -15.05 16.70
C SER A 40 -18.61 -13.65 16.60
N PHE A 41 -18.95 -13.22 15.39
CA PHE A 41 -19.72 -12.02 15.08
C PHE A 41 -20.55 -12.27 13.84
N GLY A 42 -21.55 -11.42 13.58
CA GLY A 42 -22.41 -11.52 12.41
C GLY A 42 -23.52 -12.58 12.56
N PRO A 43 -24.33 -12.79 11.50
CA PRO A 43 -25.42 -13.75 11.51
C PRO A 43 -24.90 -15.19 11.46
N GLY A 44 -25.65 -16.11 12.05
CA GLY A 44 -25.41 -17.54 11.83
C GLY A 44 -25.65 -17.91 10.37
N VAL A 45 -24.75 -18.74 9.80
CA VAL A 45 -24.84 -19.25 8.43
C VAL A 45 -25.00 -20.77 8.41
N SER A 46 -25.82 -21.26 7.49
CA SER A 46 -26.17 -22.66 7.29
C SER A 46 -26.12 -23.02 5.80
N MET A 47 -26.07 -24.32 5.51
CA MET A 47 -26.14 -24.79 4.12
C MET A 47 -27.47 -24.37 3.49
N GLY A 48 -27.41 -23.83 2.27
CA GLY A 48 -28.57 -23.27 1.55
C GLY A 48 -28.72 -21.76 1.68
N ASP A 49 -28.00 -21.12 2.60
CA ASP A 49 -28.00 -19.66 2.70
C ASP A 49 -27.37 -19.01 1.47
N THR A 50 -27.89 -17.85 1.11
CA THR A 50 -27.36 -17.01 0.02
C THR A 50 -27.23 -15.58 0.51
N TRP A 51 -26.12 -14.93 0.14
CA TRP A 51 -25.87 -13.51 0.42
C TRP A 51 -25.88 -12.69 -0.85
N THR A 52 -26.18 -11.40 -0.72
CA THR A 52 -25.83 -10.40 -1.71
C THR A 52 -24.36 -10.02 -1.59
N GLU A 53 -23.77 -9.48 -2.66
CA GLU A 53 -22.40 -8.95 -2.61
C GLU A 53 -22.25 -7.88 -1.52
N GLN A 54 -23.26 -7.02 -1.33
CA GLN A 54 -23.25 -6.01 -0.27
C GLN A 54 -23.21 -6.64 1.14
N GLN A 55 -23.92 -7.76 1.36
CA GLN A 55 -23.86 -8.48 2.64
C GLN A 55 -22.46 -9.06 2.86
N ALA A 56 -21.88 -9.69 1.84
CA ALA A 56 -20.52 -10.22 1.91
C ALA A 56 -19.48 -9.13 2.18
N ASP A 57 -19.62 -7.98 1.51
CA ASP A 57 -18.77 -6.80 1.69
C ASP A 57 -18.85 -6.26 3.11
N ASN A 58 -20.07 -6.08 3.64
CA ASN A 58 -20.27 -5.59 5.00
C ASN A 58 -19.63 -6.53 6.03
N MET A 59 -19.78 -7.84 5.86
CA MET A 59 -19.19 -8.83 6.75
C MET A 59 -17.66 -8.87 6.65
N LEU A 60 -17.10 -8.68 5.45
CA LEU A 60 -15.66 -8.54 5.28
C LEU A 60 -15.14 -7.29 5.98
N ILE A 61 -15.78 -6.14 5.80
CA ILE A 61 -15.36 -4.87 6.42
C ILE A 61 -15.43 -4.97 7.95
N GLU A 62 -16.49 -5.55 8.50
CA GLU A 62 -16.59 -5.79 9.95
C GLU A 62 -15.47 -6.72 10.44
N GLY A 63 -15.21 -7.82 9.74
CA GLY A 63 -14.12 -8.73 10.06
C GLY A 63 -12.75 -8.05 10.02
N LEU A 64 -12.50 -7.23 8.99
CA LEU A 64 -11.25 -6.48 8.87
C LEU A 64 -11.08 -5.46 10.00
N GLU A 65 -12.13 -4.76 10.43
CA GLU A 65 -12.05 -3.85 11.58
C GLU A 65 -11.76 -4.59 12.90
N ARG A 66 -12.28 -5.81 13.07
CA ARG A 66 -11.96 -6.65 14.23
C ARG A 66 -10.49 -7.07 14.25
N PHE A 67 -9.97 -7.56 13.13
CA PHE A 67 -8.53 -7.84 12.98
C PHE A 67 -7.69 -6.57 13.16
N ALA A 68 -8.14 -5.43 12.64
CA ALA A 68 -7.48 -4.14 12.81
C ALA A 68 -7.39 -3.76 14.30
N ASN A 69 -8.45 -3.97 15.08
CA ASN A 69 -8.46 -3.73 16.53
C ASN A 69 -7.49 -4.63 17.29
N GLU A 70 -7.27 -5.88 16.84
CA GLU A 70 -6.28 -6.78 17.44
C GLU A 70 -4.84 -6.37 17.12
N ILE A 71 -4.56 -5.89 15.90
CA ILE A 71 -3.18 -5.58 15.49
C ILE A 71 -2.76 -4.13 15.80
N ARG A 72 -3.69 -3.16 15.83
CA ARG A 72 -3.39 -1.75 16.14
C ARG A 72 -2.52 -1.57 17.40
N PRO A 73 -2.81 -2.26 18.53
CA PRO A 73 -2.00 -2.15 19.76
C PRO A 73 -0.59 -2.74 19.65
N LEU A 74 -0.34 -3.60 18.64
CA LEU A 74 0.96 -4.24 18.45
C LEU A 74 1.96 -3.33 17.73
N LEU A 75 1.49 -2.28 17.06
CA LEU A 75 2.32 -1.31 16.36
C LEU A 75 2.79 -0.24 17.35
N THR A 76 4.11 -0.11 17.52
CA THR A 76 4.72 0.91 18.39
C THR A 76 5.12 2.18 17.63
N ARG A 77 4.81 2.22 16.33
CA ARG A 77 5.06 3.33 15.41
C ARG A 77 3.82 3.58 14.57
N ALA A 78 3.60 4.83 14.19
CA ALA A 78 2.56 5.20 13.24
C ALA A 78 2.85 4.59 11.86
N ALA A 79 1.91 3.79 11.36
CA ALA A 79 1.88 3.35 9.97
C ALA A 79 0.99 4.29 9.16
N ASN A 80 1.38 4.56 7.92
CA ASN A 80 0.44 5.13 6.95
C ASN A 80 -0.64 4.09 6.57
N GLU A 81 -1.70 4.51 5.87
CA GLU A 81 -2.83 3.64 5.55
C GLU A 81 -2.43 2.41 4.69
N ASN A 82 -1.44 2.57 3.82
CA ASN A 82 -0.96 1.51 2.94
C ASN A 82 -0.11 0.47 3.68
N GLU A 83 0.82 0.92 4.53
CA GLU A 83 1.61 0.06 5.41
C GLU A 83 0.69 -0.72 6.36
N PHE A 84 -0.25 -0.02 7.01
CA PHE A 84 -1.23 -0.64 7.88
C PHE A 84 -2.10 -1.65 7.13
N GLY A 85 -2.57 -1.28 5.93
CA GLY A 85 -3.40 -2.13 5.09
C GLY A 85 -2.72 -3.43 4.66
N ALA A 86 -1.45 -3.36 4.27
CA ALA A 86 -0.66 -4.54 3.92
C ALA A 86 -0.41 -5.45 5.14
N MET A 87 -0.10 -4.87 6.30
CA MET A 87 0.04 -5.62 7.55
C MET A 87 -1.28 -6.26 8.00
N LEU A 88 -2.40 -5.57 7.82
CA LEU A 88 -3.74 -6.09 8.10
C LEU A 88 -4.09 -7.26 7.18
N SER A 89 -3.82 -7.13 5.87
CA SER A 89 -4.06 -8.22 4.90
C SER A 89 -3.21 -9.46 5.21
N LEU A 90 -1.95 -9.26 5.62
CA LEU A 90 -1.09 -10.34 6.10
C LEU A 90 -1.70 -10.99 7.36
N ALA A 91 -2.05 -10.19 8.37
CA ALA A 91 -2.60 -10.68 9.64
C ALA A 91 -3.92 -11.44 9.45
N TYR A 92 -4.78 -10.99 8.54
CA TYR A 92 -6.00 -11.69 8.16
C TYR A 92 -5.70 -13.07 7.57
N ASN A 93 -4.63 -13.19 6.76
CA ASN A 93 -4.25 -14.44 6.13
C ASN A 93 -3.58 -15.46 7.06
N ILE A 94 -2.70 -15.00 7.95
CA ILE A 94 -1.87 -15.88 8.79
C ILE A 94 -2.34 -15.97 10.25
N GLY A 95 -3.34 -15.16 10.63
CA GLY A 95 -3.82 -15.00 11.99
C GLY A 95 -3.00 -13.98 12.80
N THR A 96 -3.67 -13.32 13.75
CA THR A 96 -3.07 -12.26 14.58
C THR A 96 -1.95 -12.77 15.47
N GLY A 97 -2.05 -14.00 15.98
CA GLY A 97 -0.99 -14.64 16.77
C GLY A 97 0.32 -14.87 16.00
N ALA A 98 0.24 -15.24 14.71
CA ALA A 98 1.41 -15.39 13.86
C ALA A 98 1.99 -14.02 13.45
N PHE A 99 1.11 -13.05 13.13
CA PHE A 99 1.50 -11.68 12.84
C PHE A 99 2.23 -11.02 14.02
N ALA A 100 1.74 -11.17 15.25
CA ALA A 100 2.33 -10.62 16.46
C ALA A 100 3.79 -11.08 16.70
N LYS A 101 4.14 -12.27 16.22
CA LYS A 101 5.48 -12.86 16.35
C LYS A 101 6.36 -12.61 15.11
N SER A 102 5.81 -12.00 14.06
CA SER A 102 6.45 -11.88 12.76
C SER A 102 7.68 -10.97 12.77
N THR A 103 8.67 -11.31 11.93
CA THR A 103 9.80 -10.42 11.66
C THR A 103 9.36 -9.12 10.97
N CYS A 104 8.29 -9.17 10.18
CA CYS A 104 7.65 -7.99 9.57
C CYS A 104 7.30 -6.95 10.65
N LEU A 105 6.49 -7.33 11.64
CA LEU A 105 6.10 -6.43 12.72
C LEU A 105 7.30 -5.96 13.54
N LYS A 106 8.24 -6.86 13.87
CA LYS A 106 9.46 -6.50 14.62
C LYS A 106 10.29 -5.43 13.91
N ARG A 107 10.55 -5.61 12.61
CA ARG A 107 11.31 -4.65 11.80
C ARG A 107 10.53 -3.34 11.64
N PHE A 108 9.22 -3.42 11.41
CA PHE A 108 8.37 -2.24 11.34
C PHE A 108 8.38 -1.44 12.66
N ASN A 109 8.33 -2.08 13.82
CA ASN A 109 8.41 -1.37 15.09
C ASN A 109 9.80 -0.78 15.35
N ALA A 110 10.86 -1.40 14.81
CA ALA A 110 12.24 -0.97 14.97
C ALA A 110 12.70 0.16 14.01
N GLY A 111 11.82 0.66 13.15
CA GLY A 111 12.21 1.71 12.18
C GLY A 111 12.47 1.20 10.77
N ASP A 112 12.75 -0.10 10.60
CA ASP A 112 13.17 -0.74 9.36
C ASP A 112 11.98 -1.07 8.44
N VAL A 113 11.50 -0.05 7.71
CA VAL A 113 10.33 -0.14 6.81
C VAL A 113 10.61 -1.09 5.63
N LEU A 114 11.75 -0.96 4.96
CA LEU A 114 12.10 -1.81 3.82
C LEU A 114 12.30 -3.27 4.25
N GLY A 115 13.01 -3.50 5.35
CA GLY A 115 13.18 -4.85 5.86
C GLY A 115 11.89 -5.46 6.37
N ALA A 116 10.92 -4.67 6.85
CA ALA A 116 9.58 -5.14 7.16
C ALA A 116 8.83 -5.59 5.89
N ALA A 117 8.86 -4.77 4.84
CA ALA A 117 8.26 -5.08 3.54
C ALA A 117 8.83 -6.36 2.92
N ASP A 118 10.14 -6.60 3.08
CA ASP A 118 10.76 -7.84 2.64
C ASP A 118 10.36 -9.04 3.51
N ALA A 119 10.34 -8.87 4.84
CA ALA A 119 9.95 -9.92 5.77
C ALA A 119 8.47 -10.32 5.63
N LEU A 120 7.60 -9.41 5.20
CA LEU A 120 6.21 -9.69 4.84
C LEU A 120 6.14 -10.80 3.77
N THR A 121 7.10 -10.85 2.85
CA THR A 121 7.07 -11.82 1.75
C THR A 121 7.40 -13.26 2.16
N TRP A 122 7.89 -13.48 3.38
CA TRP A 122 8.35 -14.78 3.84
C TRP A 122 7.20 -15.75 4.13
N PHE A 123 5.98 -15.22 4.36
CA PHE A 123 4.76 -16.00 4.62
C PHE A 123 4.15 -16.57 3.33
N LYS A 124 4.94 -17.34 2.59
CA LYS A 124 4.55 -17.94 1.29
C LYS A 124 4.55 -19.46 1.26
N LYS A 125 4.70 -20.12 2.41
CA LYS A 125 4.78 -21.58 2.52
C LYS A 125 3.60 -22.16 3.30
N ALA A 126 3.12 -23.33 2.87
CA ALA A 126 2.24 -24.20 3.66
C ALA A 126 2.72 -25.65 3.52
N GLY A 127 2.70 -26.42 4.61
CA GLY A 127 3.24 -27.79 4.61
C GLY A 127 4.70 -27.88 4.12
N GLY A 128 5.51 -26.86 4.41
CA GLY A 128 6.92 -26.77 3.98
C GLY A 128 7.16 -26.37 2.52
N LYS A 129 6.11 -26.32 1.68
CA LYS A 129 6.22 -26.00 0.24
C LYS A 129 5.80 -24.56 -0.03
N VAL A 130 6.48 -23.89 -0.96
CA VAL A 130 6.06 -22.57 -1.46
C VAL A 130 4.76 -22.74 -2.26
N LEU A 131 3.75 -21.93 -1.94
CA LEU A 131 2.50 -21.91 -2.67
C LEU A 131 2.45 -20.67 -3.57
N ARG A 132 2.24 -20.89 -4.88
CA ARG A 132 2.14 -19.80 -5.88
C ARG A 132 1.07 -18.77 -5.53
N GLY A 133 -0.05 -19.22 -4.93
CA GLY A 133 -1.11 -18.33 -4.47
C GLY A 133 -0.61 -17.37 -3.38
N LEU A 134 0.05 -17.89 -2.35
CA LEU A 134 0.60 -17.08 -1.27
C LEU A 134 1.72 -16.17 -1.76
N GLU A 135 2.60 -16.65 -2.65
CA GLU A 135 3.65 -15.81 -3.23
C GLU A 135 3.10 -14.58 -3.96
N ARG A 136 2.05 -14.76 -4.79
CA ARG A 136 1.36 -13.64 -5.45
C ARG A 136 0.72 -12.69 -4.45
N ARG A 137 0.09 -13.23 -3.40
CA ARG A 137 -0.53 -12.43 -2.32
C ARG A 137 0.49 -11.57 -1.61
N ARG A 138 1.61 -12.18 -1.20
CA ARG A 138 2.73 -11.51 -0.54
C ARG A 138 3.35 -10.42 -1.41
N ALA A 139 3.47 -10.65 -2.72
CA ALA A 139 3.99 -9.63 -3.63
C ALA A 139 3.07 -8.40 -3.70
N ALA A 140 1.75 -8.61 -3.82
CA ALA A 140 0.76 -7.54 -3.85
C ALA A 140 0.64 -6.80 -2.51
N GLU A 141 0.76 -7.50 -1.38
CA GLU A 141 0.84 -6.88 -0.07
C GLU A 141 2.11 -6.04 0.10
N ARG A 142 3.27 -6.50 -0.40
CA ARG A 142 4.52 -5.71 -0.39
C ARG A 142 4.40 -4.46 -1.25
N GLU A 143 3.82 -4.58 -2.44
CA GLU A 143 3.53 -3.44 -3.32
C GLU A 143 2.64 -2.43 -2.60
N ARG A 144 1.56 -2.89 -1.97
CA ARG A 144 0.70 -2.05 -1.13
C ARG A 144 1.51 -1.38 -0.03
N PHE A 145 2.31 -2.13 0.72
CA PHE A 145 3.08 -1.61 1.85
C PHE A 145 4.02 -0.47 1.45
N LEU A 146 4.64 -0.55 0.27
CA LEU A 146 5.60 0.41 -0.24
C LEU A 146 4.97 1.53 -1.09
N ALA A 147 3.66 1.50 -1.31
CA ALA A 147 2.96 2.54 -2.06
C ALA A 147 2.90 3.85 -1.26
N ASP A 148 3.13 4.97 -1.95
CA ASP A 148 3.04 6.30 -1.35
C ASP A 148 1.70 6.49 -0.61
N ALA A 149 1.75 7.04 0.60
CA ALA A 149 0.56 7.36 1.35
C ALA A 149 -0.34 8.30 0.51
N PRO A 150 -1.67 8.11 0.48
CA PRO A 150 -2.54 9.07 -0.18
C PRO A 150 -2.27 10.46 0.41
N VAL A 151 -1.88 11.40 -0.43
CA VAL A 151 -1.82 12.82 -0.03
C VAL A 151 -3.26 13.23 0.27
N GLU A 152 -3.57 13.55 1.52
CA GLU A 152 -4.82 14.26 1.82
C GLU A 152 -4.76 15.60 1.10
N VAL A 153 -5.35 15.67 -0.10
CA VAL A 153 -5.64 16.95 -0.75
C VAL A 153 -6.78 17.55 0.05
N THR A 154 -6.46 18.36 1.06
CA THR A 154 -7.45 19.27 1.62
C THR A 154 -7.94 20.13 0.45
N PRO A 155 -9.27 20.22 0.20
CA PRO A 155 -9.76 21.14 -0.81
C PRO A 155 -9.20 22.52 -0.50
N ILE A 156 -8.46 23.10 -1.44
CA ILE A 156 -8.09 24.50 -1.37
C ILE A 156 -9.43 25.24 -1.22
N PRO A 157 -9.67 25.98 -0.12
CA PRO A 157 -10.89 26.73 0.01
C PRO A 157 -11.03 27.63 -1.22
N ASP A 158 -12.20 27.55 -1.85
CA ASP A 158 -12.56 28.35 -3.01
C ASP A 158 -12.14 29.82 -2.79
N PRO A 159 -11.23 30.39 -3.60
CA PRO A 159 -10.72 31.74 -3.38
C PRO A 159 -11.79 32.83 -3.53
N GLU A 160 -13.02 32.50 -3.92
CA GLU A 160 -14.07 33.50 -4.18
C GLU A 160 -14.88 33.96 -2.96
N ARG A 161 -14.65 33.47 -1.73
CA ARG A 161 -15.26 34.08 -0.53
C ARG A 161 -14.27 34.85 0.33
N GLY A 162 -14.20 36.15 0.07
CA GLY A 162 -13.94 37.18 1.08
C GLY A 162 -12.48 37.52 1.30
N VAL A 163 -11.89 38.28 0.38
CA VAL A 163 -10.59 38.95 0.58
C VAL A 163 -10.72 40.05 1.63
N GLY A 164 -10.38 39.72 2.88
CA GLY A 164 -9.96 40.71 3.88
C GLY A 164 -8.49 41.05 3.67
N LYS A 165 -8.20 42.28 3.22
CA LYS A 165 -6.85 42.78 2.97
C LYS A 165 -6.03 42.80 4.28
N SER A 166 -5.12 41.86 4.47
CA SER A 166 -4.06 41.99 5.47
C SER A 166 -2.69 41.97 4.81
N LYS A 167 -1.98 43.09 4.92
CA LYS A 167 -0.65 43.33 4.32
C LYS A 167 0.47 42.48 4.96
N THR A 168 0.16 41.73 6.03
CA THR A 168 1.13 40.90 6.77
C THR A 168 1.35 39.51 6.17
N LEU A 169 0.42 38.99 5.36
CA LEU A 169 0.54 37.64 4.80
C LEU A 169 1.55 37.54 3.64
N ARG A 170 1.84 38.65 2.95
CA ARG A 170 2.80 38.69 1.83
C ARG A 170 4.27 38.58 2.26
N ALA A 171 4.59 38.87 3.52
CA ALA A 171 5.98 38.82 4.00
C ALA A 171 6.41 37.43 4.50
N GLN A 172 5.49 36.52 4.78
CA GLN A 172 5.81 35.17 5.28
C GLN A 172 5.84 34.10 4.19
N ILE A 173 5.32 34.39 2.99
CA ILE A 173 5.30 33.43 1.86
C ILE A 173 6.68 33.32 1.19
N THR A 174 7.64 34.21 1.48
CA THR A 174 8.94 34.25 0.81
C THR A 174 9.99 33.26 1.33
N GLN A 175 9.67 32.41 2.32
CA GLN A 175 10.72 31.60 2.99
C GLN A 175 10.61 30.07 2.88
N TRP A 176 9.65 29.52 2.15
CA TRP A 176 9.61 28.07 1.90
C TRP A 176 9.27 27.76 0.45
N ALA A 177 10.27 27.82 -0.43
CA ALA A 177 10.19 27.26 -1.78
C ALA A 177 11.49 26.50 -2.11
N ALA A 178 11.76 25.45 -1.32
CA ALA A 178 12.65 24.37 -1.70
C ALA A 178 12.06 23.06 -1.15
N GLY A 179 11.27 22.37 -1.97
CA GLY A 179 10.61 21.12 -1.57
C GLY A 179 9.42 20.75 -2.45
N VAL A 180 9.75 20.21 -3.63
CA VAL A 180 8.94 19.42 -4.58
C VAL A 180 7.45 19.21 -4.27
N GLY A 181 6.58 19.70 -5.17
CA GLY A 181 5.23 19.15 -5.34
C GLY A 181 4.12 20.19 -5.56
N MET A 182 4.04 20.75 -6.78
CA MET A 182 2.91 21.43 -7.46
C MET A 182 3.30 22.70 -8.24
N GLY A 183 4.54 23.19 -8.11
CA GLY A 183 5.06 24.25 -8.98
C GLY A 183 5.51 23.78 -10.37
N ALA A 184 5.84 22.49 -10.52
CA ALA A 184 6.56 21.99 -11.69
C ALA A 184 5.75 22.03 -13.00
N LEU A 185 4.45 21.71 -12.96
CA LEU A 185 3.61 21.67 -14.17
C LEU A 185 3.19 23.08 -14.63
N ALA A 186 2.95 24.00 -13.69
CA ALA A 186 2.68 25.40 -13.99
C ALA A 186 3.96 26.10 -14.51
N TRP A 187 5.09 25.90 -13.81
CA TRP A 187 6.38 26.42 -14.24
C TRP A 187 6.77 25.89 -15.62
N TRP A 188 6.57 24.60 -15.88
CA TRP A 188 6.81 23.99 -17.19
C TRP A 188 6.01 24.69 -18.30
N ASN A 189 4.72 24.90 -18.08
CA ASN A 189 3.87 25.55 -19.09
C ASN A 189 4.18 27.04 -19.29
N THR A 190 4.77 27.72 -18.29
CA THR A 190 5.20 29.12 -18.39
C THR A 190 6.57 29.34 -19.05
N GLN A 191 7.34 28.28 -19.33
CA GLN A 191 8.64 28.43 -19.99
C GLN A 191 8.52 28.65 -21.51
N THR A 192 9.46 29.43 -22.05
CA THR A 192 9.59 29.67 -23.49
C THR A 192 10.01 28.39 -24.23
N THR A 193 9.71 28.31 -25.52
CA THR A 193 10.00 27.14 -26.37
C THR A 193 11.50 26.78 -26.36
N GLU A 194 12.38 27.78 -26.26
CA GLU A 194 13.84 27.58 -26.18
C GLU A 194 14.27 26.93 -24.85
N VAL A 195 13.68 27.34 -23.72
CA VAL A 195 13.96 26.73 -22.40
C VAL A 195 13.41 25.30 -22.32
N LYS A 196 12.25 25.02 -22.93
CA LYS A 196 11.70 23.66 -23.04
C LYS A 196 12.59 22.74 -23.86
N LEU A 197 13.13 23.22 -24.99
CA LEU A 197 14.05 22.45 -25.83
C LEU A 197 15.40 22.22 -25.15
N ALA A 198 15.93 23.18 -24.39
CA ALA A 198 17.17 23.01 -23.63
C ALA A 198 17.04 21.95 -22.51
N LEU A 199 15.88 21.85 -21.85
CA LEU A 199 15.63 20.85 -20.81
C LEU A 199 15.45 19.42 -21.36
N ILE A 200 14.81 19.28 -22.52
CA ILE A 200 14.68 17.99 -23.22
C ILE A 200 16.02 17.56 -23.84
N GLY A 201 16.76 18.50 -24.42
CA GLY A 201 18.11 18.27 -24.95
C GLY A 201 19.14 17.90 -23.88
N GLY A 202 19.10 18.56 -22.72
CA GLY A 202 19.97 18.26 -21.58
C GLY A 202 19.70 16.86 -20.98
N GLY A 203 18.44 16.42 -20.95
CA GLY A 203 18.07 15.06 -20.56
C GLY A 203 18.63 14.00 -21.50
N LEU A 204 18.64 14.25 -22.82
CA LEU A 204 19.22 13.33 -23.80
C LEU A 204 20.75 13.26 -23.70
N VAL A 205 21.43 14.39 -23.45
CA VAL A 205 22.90 14.45 -23.29
C VAL A 205 23.36 13.76 -22.01
N LEU A 206 22.61 13.87 -20.90
CA LEU A 206 22.92 13.16 -19.65
C LEU A 206 22.69 11.65 -19.75
N VAL A 207 21.68 11.20 -20.51
CA VAL A 207 21.44 9.78 -20.77
C VAL A 207 22.50 9.18 -21.69
N ILE A 208 22.96 9.91 -22.71
CA ILE A 208 24.04 9.47 -23.60
C ILE A 208 25.39 9.42 -22.85
N ALA A 209 25.71 10.43 -22.03
CA ALA A 209 26.91 10.43 -21.21
C ALA A 209 26.91 9.27 -20.19
N GLY A 210 25.77 9.01 -19.54
CA GLY A 210 25.59 7.87 -18.64
C GLY A 210 25.75 6.52 -19.33
N ALA A 211 25.23 6.37 -20.55
CA ALA A 211 25.37 5.14 -21.33
C ALA A 211 26.81 4.89 -21.82
N VAL A 212 27.56 5.95 -22.18
CA VAL A 212 28.98 5.83 -22.57
C VAL A 212 29.86 5.48 -21.38
N VAL A 213 29.68 6.14 -20.23
CA VAL A 213 30.42 5.85 -18.99
C VAL A 213 30.12 4.43 -18.47
N PHE A 214 28.87 3.97 -18.61
CA PHE A 214 28.49 2.60 -18.24
C PHE A 214 29.11 1.55 -19.17
N ARG A 215 29.19 1.84 -20.48
CA ARG A 215 29.80 0.94 -21.47
C ARG A 215 31.32 0.82 -21.31
N GLU A 216 32.01 1.91 -20.96
CA GLU A 216 33.46 1.88 -20.66
C GLU A 216 33.79 1.13 -19.36
N ARG A 217 32.93 1.23 -18.34
CA ARG A 217 33.06 0.43 -17.10
C ARG A 217 32.87 -1.06 -17.35
N LEU A 218 31.93 -1.45 -18.23
CA LEU A 218 31.75 -2.86 -18.59
C LEU A 218 32.92 -3.43 -19.39
N LYS A 219 33.57 -2.62 -20.23
CA LYS A 219 34.81 -3.03 -20.93
C LYS A 219 35.98 -3.25 -19.96
N LYS A 220 36.19 -2.32 -19.02
CA LYS A 220 37.24 -2.47 -17.99
C LYS A 220 37.01 -3.68 -17.08
N MET A 221 35.75 -3.98 -16.75
CA MET A 221 35.39 -5.19 -15.98
C MET A 221 35.54 -6.48 -16.78
N ALA A 222 35.40 -6.45 -18.11
CA ALA A 222 35.61 -7.61 -18.97
C ALA A 222 37.10 -7.90 -19.25
N GLU A 223 37.95 -6.89 -19.15
CA GLU A 223 39.41 -7.00 -19.38
C GLU A 223 40.22 -7.31 -18.10
N GLY A 224 39.57 -7.36 -16.93
CA GLY A 224 40.13 -8.01 -15.73
C GLY A 224 41.15 -7.20 -14.92
N ASP A 225 41.21 -5.88 -15.09
CA ASP A 225 42.05 -5.00 -14.24
C ASP A 225 41.16 -4.19 -13.28
N THR A 226 41.38 -4.38 -11.98
CA THR A 226 40.80 -3.59 -10.88
C THR A 226 41.50 -2.25 -10.72
#